data_AF-A0A919NI95-F1
#
_entry.id   AF-A0A919NI95-F1
#
_cell.length_a   1.000
_cell.length_b   1.000
_cell.length_c   1.000
_cell.angle_alpha   90.00
_cell.angle_beta   90.00
_cell.angle_gamma   90.00
#
_symmetry.space_group_name_H-M   'P 1'
#
loop_
_entity.id
_entity.type
_entity.pdbx_description
1 polymer ?
#
loop_
_entity_poly.entity_id
_entity_poly.type
_entity_poly.pdbx_seq_one_letter_code
_entity_poly.pdbx_strand_id
1 'polypeptide(L)'
;MAAEFVEFGHELIDQLDYRTSYLAVPVRCLGCGVRSTKWLSNLRRGHGCESCYAPTRAAIGDQSRFSQADAEAIVVSIGLTPTGAYVNALTPCPCRCGRCGRDVGPRLGDITAKLRAGKQVFGCEPCAHLQVGIDSRTSEAEIRDDLLAAGVEYLDGYVTPRPQFAVDASPASAS
;
A
#
# COMPACT_ATOMS: atom_id res chain seq x y z
N MET A 1 21.97 -0.31 28.29
CA MET A 1 21.13 0.85 27.89
C MET A 1 21.95 1.91 27.17
N ALA A 2 23.00 2.50 27.75
CA ALA A 2 23.94 3.35 26.98
C ALA A 2 24.66 2.59 25.85
N ALA A 3 24.98 1.32 26.09
CA ALA A 3 25.58 0.43 25.09
C ALA A 3 24.72 0.27 23.80
N GLU A 4 23.40 0.37 23.91
CA GLU A 4 22.52 0.20 22.74
C GLU A 4 22.59 1.41 21.81
N PHE A 5 22.75 2.62 22.37
CA PHE A 5 23.01 3.81 21.54
C PHE A 5 24.36 3.70 20.82
N VAL A 6 25.39 3.16 21.50
CA VAL A 6 26.74 2.97 20.94
C VAL A 6 26.72 1.97 19.80
N GLU A 7 25.93 0.88 19.91
CA GLU A 7 25.72 -0.09 18.83
C GLU A 7 25.15 0.56 17.57
N PHE A 8 24.24 1.53 17.73
CA PHE A 8 23.71 2.34 16.63
C PHE A 8 24.60 3.54 16.26
N GLY A 9 25.84 3.62 16.76
CA GLY A 9 26.80 4.68 16.42
C GLY A 9 26.54 6.03 17.10
N HIS A 10 25.94 6.04 18.29
CA HIS A 10 25.60 7.25 19.04
C HIS A 10 26.05 7.14 20.51
N GLU A 11 26.69 8.17 21.02
CA GLU A 11 27.08 8.29 22.43
C GLU A 11 26.06 9.14 23.19
N LEU A 12 25.62 8.69 24.36
CA LEU A 12 24.77 9.49 25.24
C LEU A 12 25.60 10.57 25.94
N ILE A 13 25.20 11.83 25.81
CA ILE A 13 25.97 12.97 26.36
C ILE A 13 25.71 13.15 27.85
N ASP A 14 24.44 13.07 28.21
CA ASP A 14 24.01 13.18 29.59
C ASP A 14 23.54 11.78 29.97
N GLN A 15 24.13 11.19 31.01
CA GLN A 15 23.74 9.88 31.57
C GLN A 15 22.36 9.95 32.24
N LEU A 16 21.38 10.58 31.57
CA LEU A 16 19.99 10.64 31.97
C LEU A 16 19.47 9.22 32.15
N ASP A 17 18.71 9.03 33.23
CA ASP A 17 17.92 7.83 33.50
C ASP A 17 16.93 7.61 32.36
N TYR A 18 17.38 6.89 31.34
CA TYR A 18 16.59 6.53 30.19
C TYR A 18 15.60 5.43 30.58
N ARG A 19 14.31 5.76 30.60
CA ARG A 19 13.26 4.82 31.04
C ARG A 19 12.44 4.22 29.91
N THR A 20 12.30 4.89 28.77
CA THR A 20 11.43 4.44 27.66
C THR A 20 11.96 4.84 26.28
N SER A 21 11.63 4.04 25.26
CA SER A 21 11.99 4.24 23.83
C SER A 21 11.33 5.40 23.11
N TYR A 22 10.47 6.12 23.80
CA TYR A 22 9.76 7.28 23.29
C TYR A 22 10.28 8.58 23.90
N LEU A 23 11.26 8.52 24.81
CA LEU A 23 11.93 9.70 25.35
C LEU A 23 13.06 10.16 24.42
N ALA A 24 13.06 11.44 24.05
CA ALA A 24 14.13 12.04 23.27
C ALA A 24 15.35 12.23 24.16
N VAL A 25 16.51 11.69 23.76
CA VAL A 25 17.73 11.79 24.54
C VAL A 25 18.81 12.52 23.72
N PRO A 26 19.57 13.45 24.33
CA PRO A 26 20.69 14.09 23.67
C PRO A 26 21.83 13.08 23.45
N VAL A 27 22.23 12.92 22.20
CA VAL A 27 23.30 12.03 21.76
C VAL A 27 24.32 12.75 20.89
N ARG A 28 25.55 12.28 20.93
CA ARG A 28 26.62 12.63 19.99
C ARG A 28 26.74 11.52 18.97
N CYS A 29 26.63 11.83 17.69
CA CYS A 29 26.88 10.83 16.65
C CYS A 29 28.37 10.50 16.58
N LEU A 30 28.73 9.22 16.61
CA LEU A 30 30.12 8.77 16.50
C LEU A 30 30.68 8.90 15.07
N GLY A 31 29.81 8.95 14.05
CA GLY A 31 30.21 9.09 12.65
C GLY A 31 30.53 10.53 12.24
N CYS A 32 29.74 11.52 12.68
CA CYS A 32 29.93 12.94 12.31
C CYS A 32 30.25 13.88 13.48
N GLY A 33 30.22 13.39 14.72
CA GLY A 33 30.48 14.20 15.93
C GLY A 33 29.36 15.18 16.32
N VAL A 34 28.31 15.33 15.50
CA VAL A 34 27.23 16.31 15.74
C VAL A 34 26.37 15.89 16.94
N ARG A 35 26.10 16.86 17.83
CA ARG A 35 25.13 16.73 18.92
C ARG A 35 23.72 16.82 18.35
N SER A 36 22.90 15.81 18.59
CA SER A 36 21.51 15.77 18.15
C SER A 36 20.63 15.09 19.20
N THR A 37 19.32 15.27 19.10
CA THR A 37 18.34 14.57 19.95
C THR A 37 17.76 13.37 19.20
N LYS A 38 17.74 12.20 19.83
CA LYS A 38 17.23 10.97 19.20
C LYS A 38 16.32 10.16 20.11
N TRP A 39 15.37 9.49 19.49
CA TRP A 39 14.60 8.40 20.09
C TRP A 39 15.26 7.07 19.75
N LEU A 40 15.40 6.18 20.72
CA LEU A 40 15.91 4.82 20.47
C LEU A 40 15.03 4.05 19.47
N SER A 41 13.71 4.28 19.50
CA SER A 41 12.77 3.70 18.53
C SER A 41 13.08 4.08 17.08
N ASN A 42 13.59 5.28 16.84
CA ASN A 42 14.02 5.71 15.50
C ASN A 42 15.36 5.08 15.10
N LEU A 43 16.30 4.97 16.05
CA LEU A 43 17.59 4.28 15.82
C LEU A 43 17.39 2.81 15.45
N ARG A 44 16.49 2.11 16.16
CA ARG A 44 16.08 0.73 15.86
C ARG A 44 15.47 0.55 14.46
N ARG A 45 14.87 1.61 13.90
CA ARG A 45 14.32 1.64 12.54
C ARG A 45 15.36 2.03 11.48
N GLY A 46 16.62 2.26 11.88
CA GLY A 46 17.71 2.65 11.00
C GLY A 46 17.79 4.15 10.69
N HIS A 47 17.01 5.00 11.38
CA HIS A 47 17.13 6.45 11.24
C HIS A 47 18.34 6.96 12.03
N GLY A 48 19.43 7.33 11.33
CA GLY A 48 20.64 7.87 11.94
C GLY A 48 20.54 9.33 12.39
N CYS A 49 21.67 9.96 12.71
CA CYS A 49 21.74 11.41 12.96
C CYS A 49 21.25 12.21 11.75
N GLU A 50 20.68 13.40 11.94
CA GLU A 50 20.05 14.15 10.84
C GLU A 50 21.06 14.40 9.70
N SER A 51 22.29 14.76 10.03
CA SER A 51 23.33 15.04 9.04
C SER A 51 23.73 13.80 8.21
N CYS A 52 23.90 12.64 8.86
CA CYS A 52 24.30 11.42 8.15
C CYS A 52 23.12 10.71 7.48
N TYR A 53 21.92 10.85 8.03
CA TYR A 53 20.71 10.21 7.49
C TYR A 53 20.04 11.04 6.39
N ALA A 54 20.27 12.37 6.34
CA ALA A 54 19.75 13.23 5.27
C ALA A 54 20.03 12.71 3.84
N PRO A 55 21.27 12.31 3.46
CA PRO A 55 21.52 11.77 2.11
C PRO A 55 20.80 10.44 1.87
N THR A 56 20.78 9.54 2.86
CA THR A 56 20.04 8.26 2.77
C THR A 56 18.54 8.51 2.59
N ARG A 57 17.97 9.44 3.36
CA ARG A 57 16.57 9.86 3.26
C ARG A 57 16.26 10.48 1.90
N ALA A 58 17.16 11.30 1.37
CA ALA A 58 17.02 11.88 0.04
C ALA A 58 17.04 10.79 -1.05
N ALA A 59 17.98 9.84 -0.98
CA ALA A 59 18.07 8.73 -1.92
C ALA A 59 16.83 7.82 -1.88
N ILE A 60 16.29 7.50 -0.70
CA ILE A 60 15.02 6.77 -0.54
C ILE A 60 13.86 7.58 -1.14
N GLY A 61 13.85 8.89 -0.91
CA GLY A 61 12.88 9.81 -1.46
C GLY A 61 12.91 9.84 -2.99
N ASP A 62 14.10 9.90 -3.58
CA ASP A 62 14.32 9.89 -5.03
C ASP A 62 13.85 8.59 -5.67
N GLN A 63 14.15 7.44 -5.06
CA GLN A 63 13.64 6.13 -5.52
C GLN A 63 12.12 6.00 -5.43
N SER A 64 11.47 6.83 -4.60
CA SER A 64 10.02 6.83 -4.42
C SER A 64 9.32 7.90 -5.26
N ARG A 65 10.06 8.74 -6.00
CA ARG A 65 9.50 9.75 -6.90
C ARG A 65 9.18 9.09 -8.24
N PHE A 66 7.89 8.97 -8.52
CA PHE A 66 7.40 8.62 -9.85
C PHE A 66 7.48 9.83 -10.78
N SER A 67 7.90 9.62 -12.03
CA SER A 67 7.67 10.63 -13.07
C SER A 67 6.17 10.74 -13.38
N GLN A 68 5.77 11.83 -14.04
CA GLN A 68 4.39 12.00 -14.50
C GLN A 68 3.93 10.80 -15.35
N ALA A 69 4.79 10.33 -16.27
CA ALA A 69 4.51 9.21 -17.14
C ALA A 69 4.38 7.87 -16.38
N ASP A 70 5.24 7.62 -15.39
CA ASP A 70 5.16 6.41 -14.58
C ASP A 70 3.88 6.38 -13.74
N ALA A 71 3.50 7.51 -13.16
CA ALA A 71 2.27 7.65 -12.39
C ALA A 71 1.04 7.37 -13.25
N GLU A 72 0.99 7.92 -14.46
CA GLU A 72 -0.09 7.67 -15.42
C GLU A 72 -0.14 6.20 -15.84
N ALA A 73 1.00 5.58 -16.15
CA ALA A 73 1.07 4.17 -16.52
C ALA A 73 0.55 3.25 -15.41
N ILE A 74 0.89 3.52 -14.15
CA ILE A 74 0.40 2.75 -12.99
C ILE A 74 -1.13 2.90 -12.86
N VAL A 75 -1.65 4.13 -12.97
CA VAL A 75 -3.10 4.39 -12.87
C VAL A 75 -3.86 3.71 -14.01
N VAL A 76 -3.33 3.75 -15.23
CA VAL A 76 -3.92 3.08 -16.40
C VAL A 76 -3.88 1.56 -16.24
N SER A 77 -2.81 1.00 -15.67
CA SER A 77 -2.68 -0.46 -15.46
C SER A 77 -3.78 -1.05 -14.58
N ILE A 78 -4.37 -0.25 -13.68
CA ILE A 78 -5.46 -0.67 -12.80
C ILE A 78 -6.85 -0.31 -13.37
N GLY A 79 -6.96 0.17 -14.61
CA GLY A 79 -8.24 0.48 -15.25
C GLY A 79 -8.85 1.83 -14.83
N LEU A 80 -8.01 2.78 -14.43
CA LEU A 80 -8.39 4.17 -14.18
C LEU A 80 -7.79 5.09 -15.25
N THR A 81 -8.50 6.15 -15.60
CA THR A 81 -8.03 7.16 -16.56
C THR A 81 -7.71 8.45 -15.80
N PRO A 82 -6.46 8.94 -15.78
CA PRO A 82 -6.11 10.18 -15.12
C PRO A 82 -6.83 11.36 -15.80
N THR A 83 -7.40 12.26 -15.00
CA THR A 83 -8.15 13.45 -15.47
C THR A 83 -7.43 14.74 -15.09
N GLY A 84 -6.40 14.67 -14.25
CA GLY A 84 -5.54 15.80 -13.90
C GLY A 84 -4.11 15.37 -13.65
N ALA A 85 -3.24 16.35 -13.37
CA ALA A 85 -1.80 16.14 -13.23
C ALA A 85 -1.44 15.43 -11.91
N TYR A 86 -0.36 14.66 -11.95
CA TYR A 86 0.16 14.00 -10.77
C TYR A 86 1.13 14.95 -10.05
N VAL A 87 0.93 15.12 -8.74
CA VAL A 87 1.75 16.03 -7.92
C VAL A 87 2.75 15.25 -7.08
N ASN A 88 2.27 14.28 -6.31
CA ASN A 88 3.08 13.37 -5.50
C ASN A 88 2.25 12.15 -5.08
N ALA A 89 2.91 11.14 -4.50
CA ALA A 89 2.28 9.86 -4.18
C ALA A 89 1.21 9.93 -3.07
N LEU A 90 1.21 10.97 -2.24
CA LEU A 90 0.29 11.16 -1.11
C LEU A 90 -0.91 12.03 -1.49
N THR A 91 -0.78 12.86 -2.52
CA THR A 91 -1.86 13.69 -3.05
C THR A 91 -2.81 12.82 -3.86
N PRO A 92 -4.14 12.93 -3.64
CA PRO A 92 -5.13 12.29 -4.49
C PRO A 92 -4.96 12.69 -5.96
N CYS A 93 -4.81 11.70 -6.84
CA CYS A 93 -4.78 11.91 -8.29
C CYS A 93 -6.22 11.88 -8.81
N PRO A 94 -6.76 12.96 -9.40
CA PRO A 94 -8.09 12.93 -10.00
C PRO A 94 -8.09 12.00 -11.20
N CYS A 95 -8.94 10.98 -11.16
CA CYS A 95 -9.06 9.95 -12.18
C CYS A 95 -10.53 9.60 -12.41
N ARG A 96 -10.84 9.04 -13.58
CA ARG A 96 -12.14 8.48 -13.90
C ARG A 96 -12.05 6.97 -14.00
N CYS A 97 -12.98 6.25 -13.37
CA CYS A 97 -12.98 4.79 -13.44
C CYS A 97 -13.50 4.30 -14.79
N GLY A 98 -12.71 3.47 -15.48
CA GLY A 98 -13.11 2.91 -16.78
C GLY A 98 -14.28 1.93 -16.71
N ARG A 99 -14.56 1.34 -15.53
CA ARG A 99 -15.69 0.41 -15.34
C ARG A 99 -17.01 1.09 -15.02
N CYS A 100 -17.03 1.92 -13.97
CA CYS A 100 -18.27 2.54 -13.48
C CYS A 100 -18.44 4.00 -13.90
N GLY A 101 -17.45 4.59 -14.58
CA GLY A 101 -17.50 5.97 -15.07
C GLY A 101 -17.40 7.05 -13.98
N ARG A 102 -17.25 6.68 -12.70
CA ARG A 102 -17.19 7.59 -11.55
C ARG A 102 -15.83 8.28 -11.46
N ASP A 103 -15.86 9.56 -11.08
CA ASP A 103 -14.66 10.32 -10.71
C ASP A 103 -14.17 9.90 -9.32
N VAL A 104 -12.88 9.60 -9.23
CA VAL A 104 -12.21 9.05 -8.06
C VAL A 104 -10.87 9.73 -7.85
N GLY A 105 -10.41 9.78 -6.60
CA GLY A 105 -9.15 10.39 -6.22
C GLY A 105 -8.18 9.40 -5.57
N PRO A 106 -7.71 8.34 -6.26
CA PRO A 106 -6.75 7.41 -5.66
C PRO A 106 -5.41 8.08 -5.36
N ARG A 107 -4.74 7.63 -4.30
CA ARG A 107 -3.35 7.99 -4.01
C ARG A 107 -2.42 6.96 -4.64
N LEU A 108 -1.40 7.41 -5.37
CA LEU A 108 -0.46 6.50 -6.04
C LEU A 108 0.36 5.67 -5.03
N GLY A 109 0.65 6.23 -3.86
CA GLY A 109 1.30 5.52 -2.76
C GLY A 109 0.49 4.30 -2.28
N ASP A 110 -0.83 4.44 -2.19
CA ASP A 110 -1.71 3.34 -1.76
C ASP A 110 -1.81 2.25 -2.84
N ILE A 111 -1.89 2.65 -4.12
CA ILE A 111 -1.91 1.70 -5.25
C ILE A 111 -0.60 0.90 -5.28
N THR A 112 0.54 1.59 -5.27
CA THR A 112 1.85 0.95 -5.37
C THR A 112 2.18 0.09 -4.16
N ALA A 113 1.77 0.49 -2.95
CA ALA A 113 1.89 -0.33 -1.75
C ALA A 113 1.09 -1.64 -1.86
N LYS A 114 -0.14 -1.58 -2.39
CA LYS A 114 -0.97 -2.77 -2.63
C LYS A 114 -0.35 -3.69 -3.70
N LEU A 115 0.13 -3.12 -4.80
CA LEU A 115 0.82 -3.87 -5.86
C LEU A 115 2.09 -4.58 -5.34
N ARG A 116 2.92 -3.88 -4.55
CA ARG A 116 4.12 -4.47 -3.91
C ARG A 116 3.79 -5.56 -2.91
N ALA A 117 2.64 -5.45 -2.23
CA ALA A 117 2.13 -6.49 -1.33
C ALA A 117 1.50 -7.68 -2.08
N GLY A 118 1.51 -7.69 -3.43
CA GLY A 118 0.90 -8.73 -4.25
C GLY A 118 -0.64 -8.72 -4.21
N LYS A 119 -1.26 -7.63 -3.74
CA LYS A 119 -2.72 -7.51 -3.70
C LYS A 119 -3.23 -7.12 -5.08
N GLN A 120 -4.28 -7.81 -5.53
CA GLN A 120 -4.99 -7.40 -6.74
C GLN A 120 -5.65 -6.03 -6.51
N VAL A 121 -5.33 -5.08 -7.37
CA VAL A 121 -5.94 -3.75 -7.40
C VAL A 121 -6.58 -3.59 -8.76
N PHE A 122 -7.91 -3.45 -8.77
CA PHE A 122 -8.65 -3.34 -10.01
C PHE A 122 -9.71 -2.23 -9.90
N GLY A 123 -9.68 -1.29 -10.84
CA GLY A 123 -10.63 -0.19 -10.94
C GLY A 123 -10.62 0.73 -9.72
N CYS A 124 -11.77 1.35 -9.46
CA CYS A 124 -11.98 2.09 -8.22
C CYS A 124 -12.29 1.15 -7.04
N GLU A 125 -12.12 1.62 -5.81
CA GLU A 125 -12.37 0.82 -4.61
C GLU A 125 -13.76 0.14 -4.57
N PRO A 126 -14.88 0.81 -4.90
CA PRO A 126 -16.17 0.13 -5.01
C PRO A 126 -16.21 -1.01 -6.04
N CYS A 127 -15.54 -0.82 -7.18
CA CYS A 127 -15.45 -1.85 -8.21
C CYS A 127 -14.57 -3.02 -7.76
N ALA A 128 -13.46 -2.73 -7.08
CA ALA A 128 -12.59 -3.75 -6.51
C ALA A 128 -13.34 -4.62 -5.49
N HIS A 129 -14.07 -4.00 -4.55
CA HIS A 129 -14.86 -4.73 -3.55
C HIS A 129 -15.98 -5.56 -4.18
N LEU A 130 -16.64 -5.02 -5.22
CA LEU A 130 -17.66 -5.77 -5.93
C LEU A 130 -17.04 -6.98 -6.67
N GLN A 131 -15.86 -6.83 -7.28
CA GLN A 131 -15.17 -7.93 -7.95
C GLN A 131 -14.74 -9.01 -6.96
N VAL A 132 -14.14 -8.66 -5.82
CA VAL A 132 -13.80 -9.63 -4.76
C VAL A 132 -15.05 -10.37 -4.28
N GLY A 133 -16.16 -9.66 -4.14
CA GLY A 133 -17.45 -10.27 -3.78
C GLY A 133 -18.11 -11.09 -4.89
N ILE A 134 -17.62 -11.04 -6.13
CA ILE A 134 -18.00 -11.93 -7.24
C ILE A 134 -17.08 -13.15 -7.23
N ASP A 135 -15.77 -12.93 -7.16
CA ASP A 135 -14.75 -13.98 -7.20
C ASP A 135 -14.81 -14.93 -5.99
N SER A 136 -15.34 -14.46 -4.86
CA SER A 136 -15.53 -15.27 -3.65
C SER A 136 -16.87 -16.02 -3.61
N ARG A 137 -17.75 -15.86 -4.60
CA ARG A 137 -19.01 -16.59 -4.63
C ARG A 137 -18.76 -18.03 -5.02
N THR A 138 -19.29 -18.94 -4.22
CA THR A 138 -19.43 -20.36 -4.59
C THR A 138 -20.26 -20.45 -5.86
N SER A 139 -19.80 -21.25 -6.81
CA SER A 139 -20.53 -21.46 -8.05
C SER A 139 -21.87 -22.15 -7.77
N GLU A 140 -22.85 -21.94 -8.63
CA GLU A 140 -24.16 -22.59 -8.46
C GLU A 140 -24.05 -24.13 -8.49
N ALA A 141 -23.10 -24.66 -9.27
CA ALA A 141 -22.82 -26.09 -9.33
C ALA A 141 -22.32 -26.63 -8.00
N GLU A 142 -21.35 -25.96 -7.37
CA GLU A 142 -20.84 -26.35 -6.05
C GLU A 142 -21.93 -26.24 -4.97
N ILE A 143 -22.74 -25.18 -4.97
CA ILE A 143 -23.89 -25.05 -4.04
C ILE A 143 -24.86 -26.22 -4.22
N ARG A 144 -25.15 -26.60 -5.47
CA ARG A 144 -26.05 -27.72 -5.77
C ARG A 144 -25.48 -29.05 -5.30
N ASP A 145 -24.20 -29.30 -5.54
CA ASP A 145 -23.52 -30.52 -5.10
C ASP A 145 -23.49 -30.62 -3.57
N ASP A 146 -23.21 -29.52 -2.87
CA ASP A 146 -23.24 -29.46 -1.40
C ASP A 146 -24.65 -29.72 -0.84
N LEU A 147 -25.68 -29.16 -1.47
CA LEU A 147 -27.08 -29.39 -1.06
C LEU A 147 -27.51 -30.84 -1.30
N LEU A 148 -27.17 -31.41 -2.47
CA LEU A 148 -27.44 -32.82 -2.77
C LEU A 148 -26.72 -33.75 -1.80
N ALA A 149 -25.45 -33.46 -1.47
CA ALA A 149 -24.68 -34.20 -0.48
C ALA A 149 -25.29 -34.13 0.93
N ALA A 150 -25.96 -33.02 1.26
CA ALA A 150 -26.72 -32.85 2.49
C ALA A 150 -28.13 -33.48 2.45
N GLY A 151 -28.55 -34.07 1.31
CA GLY A 151 -29.88 -34.65 1.12
C GLY A 151 -30.99 -33.61 0.90
N VAL A 152 -30.63 -32.39 0.51
CA VAL A 152 -31.56 -31.28 0.23
C VAL A 152 -31.68 -31.10 -1.28
N GLU A 153 -32.91 -31.14 -1.79
CA GLU A 153 -33.17 -30.94 -3.23
C GLU A 153 -33.17 -29.44 -3.57
N TYR A 154 -32.41 -29.06 -4.60
CA TYR A 154 -32.30 -27.68 -5.08
C TYR A 154 -33.33 -27.42 -6.19
N LEU A 155 -34.40 -26.68 -5.85
CA LEU A 155 -35.58 -26.55 -6.71
C LEU A 155 -35.53 -25.36 -7.68
N ASP A 156 -34.91 -24.24 -7.30
CA ASP A 156 -34.87 -23.03 -8.13
C ASP A 156 -33.53 -22.30 -7.99
N GLY A 157 -33.06 -21.75 -9.10
CA GLY A 157 -31.74 -21.11 -9.21
C GLY A 157 -31.53 -19.93 -8.27
N TYR A 158 -30.27 -19.65 -7.92
CA TYR A 158 -29.88 -18.50 -7.12
C TYR A 158 -29.85 -17.25 -8.00
N VAL A 159 -30.79 -16.32 -7.75
CA VAL A 159 -30.80 -15.02 -8.41
C VAL A 159 -29.95 -14.05 -7.61
N THR A 160 -28.86 -13.56 -8.21
CA THR A 160 -28.05 -12.50 -7.59
C THR A 160 -28.66 -11.15 -7.97
N PRO A 161 -29.20 -10.37 -7.01
CA PRO A 161 -29.86 -9.09 -7.32
C PRO A 161 -28.87 -7.98 -7.69
N ARG A 162 -27.56 -8.23 -7.61
CA ARG A 162 -26.51 -7.24 -7.86
C ARG A 162 -26.03 -7.38 -9.29
N PRO A 163 -26.03 -6.31 -10.10
CA PRO A 163 -25.54 -6.39 -11.47
C PRO A 163 -24.09 -6.88 -11.44
N GLN A 164 -23.84 -8.00 -12.12
CA GLN A 164 -22.48 -8.41 -12.43
C GLN A 164 -21.90 -7.34 -13.36
N PHE A 165 -20.63 -6.99 -13.18
CA PHE A 165 -19.95 -6.26 -14.25
C PHE A 165 -20.03 -7.12 -15.51
N ALA A 166 -20.35 -6.53 -16.66
CA ALA A 166 -20.23 -7.23 -17.93
C ALA A 166 -18.81 -7.79 -18.00
N VAL A 167 -18.67 -9.12 -17.96
CA VAL A 167 -17.40 -9.84 -18.03
C VAL A 167 -16.90 -9.87 -19.48
N ASP A 168 -16.95 -8.74 -20.17
CA ASP A 168 -16.42 -8.63 -21.53
C ASP A 168 -14.94 -8.25 -21.48
N ALA A 169 -14.13 -9.23 -21.09
CA ALA A 169 -12.73 -9.34 -21.50
C ALA A 169 -12.25 -10.77 -21.18
N SER A 170 -12.75 -11.73 -21.93
CA SER A 170 -12.05 -13.00 -22.13
C SER A 170 -10.61 -12.67 -22.53
N PRO A 171 -9.56 -13.12 -21.81
CA PRO A 171 -8.21 -12.98 -22.33
C PRO A 171 -8.15 -13.81 -23.61
N ALA A 172 -7.91 -13.13 -24.72
CA ALA A 172 -7.69 -13.74 -26.01
C ALA A 172 -6.75 -14.94 -25.84
N SER A 173 -7.27 -16.11 -26.18
CA SER A 173 -6.52 -17.34 -26.38
C SER A 173 -5.30 -17.05 -27.24
N ALA A 174 -4.12 -17.17 -26.65
CA ALA A 174 -2.86 -17.18 -27.37
C ALA A 174 -2.90 -18.31 -28.40
N SER A 175 -2.73 -17.94 -29.67
CA SER A 175 -2.56 -18.85 -30.80
C SER A 175 -1.11 -19.27 -30.95
#